data_AF-A0A126SYL9-F1
#
_entry.id   AF-A0A126SYL9-F1
#
_cell.length_a   1.000
_cell.length_b   1.000
_cell.length_c   1.000
_cell.angle_alpha   90.00
_cell.angle_beta   90.00
_cell.angle_gamma   90.00
#
_symmetry.space_group_name_H-M   'P 1'
#
loop_
_entity.id
_entity.type
_entity.pdbx_description
1 polymer ?
#
loop_
_entity_poly.entity_id
_entity_poly.type
_entity_poly.pdbx_seq_one_letter_code
_entity_poly.pdbx_strand_id
1 'polypeptide(L)'
;MTSNAAGMLTDLQTPSAQKIFQIFYDENSKAQLDPGFIPLDNSRSARADWYEFWAIWNFLKTAELDEDCWYGFLSPKFREKTGLSSPGSMTFAKGPEAEVRKK
;
A
#
# COMPACT_ATOMS: atom_id res chain seq x y z
N MET A 1 6.40 45.57 9.55
CA MET A 1 6.62 44.16 9.95
C MET A 1 5.29 43.58 10.39
N THR A 2 4.60 42.86 9.52
CA THR A 2 3.61 41.84 9.94
C THR A 2 3.66 40.74 8.88
N SER A 3 4.10 39.59 9.39
CA SER A 3 4.32 38.32 8.72
C SER A 3 3.13 37.90 7.84
N ASN A 4 3.42 37.48 6.60
CA ASN A 4 2.49 36.78 5.74
C ASN A 4 2.32 35.35 6.28
N ALA A 5 1.20 35.09 6.94
CA ALA A 5 0.77 33.74 7.34
C ALA A 5 0.30 32.87 6.16
N ALA A 6 0.80 33.13 4.94
CA ALA A 6 0.40 32.45 3.71
C ALA A 6 1.42 31.38 3.24
N GLY A 7 2.49 31.15 4.02
CA GLY A 7 3.60 30.26 3.62
C GLY A 7 3.61 28.85 4.21
N MET A 8 2.56 28.41 4.92
CA MET A 8 2.55 27.11 5.62
C MET A 8 1.44 26.15 5.17
N LEU A 9 1.24 26.06 3.86
CA LEU A 9 0.56 24.93 3.23
C LEU A 9 1.36 24.53 1.98
N THR A 10 2.66 24.31 2.13
CA THR A 10 3.48 23.68 1.09
C THR A 10 3.14 22.20 1.06
N ASP A 11 2.47 21.81 -0.02
CA ASP A 11 2.40 20.49 -0.65
C ASP A 11 2.39 19.29 0.31
N LEU A 12 1.27 18.56 0.35
CA LEU A 12 1.31 17.14 0.74
C LEU A 12 2.21 16.45 -0.29
N GLN A 13 3.51 16.40 -0.01
CA GLN A 13 4.51 15.87 -0.91
C GLN A 13 4.21 14.38 -1.05
N THR A 14 3.80 13.95 -2.25
CA THR A 14 3.50 12.54 -2.50
C THR A 14 4.78 11.73 -2.30
N PRO A 15 4.75 10.68 -1.45
CA PRO A 15 5.86 9.76 -1.31
C PRO A 15 6.48 9.34 -2.64
N SER A 16 7.81 9.40 -2.73
CA SER A 16 8.54 9.10 -3.96
C SER A 16 8.56 7.61 -4.31
N ALA A 17 8.31 6.73 -3.33
CA ALA A 17 8.34 5.28 -3.49
C ALA A 17 7.01 4.59 -3.10
N GLN A 18 6.84 3.36 -3.58
CA GLN A 18 5.70 2.49 -3.23
C GLN A 18 6.17 1.05 -3.01
N LYS A 19 5.69 0.42 -1.95
CA LYS A 19 5.89 -1.01 -1.65
C LYS A 19 4.53 -1.66 -1.47
N ILE A 20 4.13 -2.46 -2.45
CA ILE A 20 2.85 -3.16 -2.41
C ILE A 20 3.10 -4.63 -2.07
N PHE A 21 2.52 -5.05 -0.96
CA PHE A 21 2.57 -6.41 -0.46
C PHE A 21 1.32 -7.18 -0.86
N GLN A 22 1.49 -8.46 -1.19
CA GLN A 22 0.38 -9.38 -1.39
C GLN A 22 0.47 -10.53 -0.39
N ILE A 23 -0.57 -10.65 0.42
CA ILE A 23 -0.62 -11.55 1.58
C ILE A 23 -0.91 -12.97 1.11
N PHE A 24 -0.30 -13.97 1.72
CA PHE A 24 -0.65 -15.38 1.54
C PHE A 24 -0.72 -16.11 2.88
N TYR A 25 -1.48 -17.20 2.96
CA TYR A 25 -1.72 -17.94 4.21
C TYR A 25 -1.40 -19.45 4.09
N ASP A 26 -1.10 -19.92 2.89
CA ASP A 26 -0.65 -21.28 2.57
C ASP A 26 0.08 -21.29 1.22
N GLU A 27 0.65 -22.43 0.83
CA GLU A 27 1.34 -22.56 -0.47
C GLU A 27 0.40 -22.37 -1.67
N ASN A 28 -0.88 -22.69 -1.53
CA ASN A 28 -1.86 -22.54 -2.60
C ASN A 28 -2.18 -21.07 -2.88
N SER A 29 -2.36 -20.26 -1.84
CA SER A 29 -2.55 -18.81 -1.95
C SER A 29 -1.27 -18.09 -2.37
N LYS A 30 -0.10 -18.61 -1.95
CA LYS A 30 1.20 -18.12 -2.41
C LYS A 30 1.41 -18.31 -3.92
N ALA A 31 0.93 -19.43 -4.47
CA ALA A 31 0.98 -19.69 -5.91
C ALA A 31 0.08 -18.75 -6.74
N GLN A 32 -0.86 -18.04 -6.11
CA GLN A 32 -1.78 -17.11 -6.77
C GLN A 32 -1.26 -15.66 -6.79
N LEU A 33 -0.10 -15.40 -6.16
CA LEU A 33 0.43 -14.04 -6.07
C LEU A 33 0.87 -13.52 -7.45
N ASP A 34 0.69 -12.22 -7.66
CA ASP A 34 1.24 -11.50 -8.79
C ASP A 34 2.74 -11.27 -8.53
N PRO A 35 3.64 -11.71 -9.43
CA PRO A 35 5.09 -11.60 -9.22
C PRO A 35 5.60 -10.16 -9.18
N GLY A 36 4.78 -9.18 -9.57
CA GLY A 36 5.11 -7.76 -9.43
C GLY A 36 4.84 -7.17 -8.03
N PHE A 37 4.30 -7.94 -7.08
CA PHE A 37 4.12 -7.54 -5.68
C PHE A 37 5.05 -8.29 -4.74
N ILE A 38 5.25 -7.71 -3.55
CA ILE A 38 6.10 -8.29 -2.51
C ILE A 38 5.27 -9.33 -1.72
N PRO A 39 5.68 -10.60 -1.64
CA PRO A 39 4.93 -11.59 -0.87
C PRO A 39 4.98 -11.28 0.64
N LEU A 40 3.84 -11.36 1.32
CA LEU A 40 3.73 -11.21 2.78
C LEU A 40 3.13 -12.47 3.42
N ASP A 41 3.91 -13.17 4.23
CA ASP A 41 3.54 -14.45 4.84
C ASP A 41 2.62 -14.26 6.05
N ASN A 42 1.47 -14.92 6.02
CA ASN A 42 0.50 -15.03 7.12
C ASN A 42 0.22 -16.49 7.53
N SER A 43 0.97 -17.46 7.02
CA SER A 43 0.74 -18.90 7.22
C SER A 43 0.97 -19.38 8.66
N ARG A 44 1.75 -18.63 9.43
CA ARG A 44 2.07 -18.92 10.85
C ARG A 44 1.56 -17.83 11.78
N SER A 45 0.39 -17.26 11.46
CA SER A 45 -0.24 -16.22 12.27
C SER A 45 -0.52 -16.68 13.71
N ALA A 46 -0.07 -15.89 14.69
CA ALA A 46 -0.44 -16.09 16.10
C ALA A 46 -1.91 -15.73 16.38
N ARG A 47 -2.55 -15.00 15.46
CA ARG A 47 -3.96 -14.56 15.51
C ARG A 47 -4.63 -14.89 14.19
N ALA A 48 -4.76 -16.18 13.89
CA ALA A 48 -5.43 -16.66 12.68
C ALA A 48 -6.88 -16.13 12.57
N ASP A 49 -7.52 -15.85 13.71
CA ASP A 49 -8.83 -15.20 13.82
C ASP A 49 -8.88 -13.78 13.21
N TRP A 50 -7.73 -13.13 13.04
CA TRP A 50 -7.62 -11.78 12.47
C TRP A 50 -7.34 -11.79 10.97
N TYR A 51 -7.19 -12.96 10.35
CA TYR A 51 -6.97 -13.10 8.91
C TYR A 51 -5.85 -12.18 8.40
N GLU A 52 -6.07 -11.45 7.30
CA GLU A 52 -5.11 -10.54 6.68
C GLU A 52 -4.74 -9.34 7.58
N PHE A 53 -5.63 -8.93 8.50
CA PHE A 53 -5.34 -7.81 9.40
C PHE A 53 -4.15 -8.11 10.32
N TRP A 54 -3.96 -9.36 10.75
CA TRP A 54 -2.79 -9.74 11.55
C TRP A 54 -1.48 -9.49 10.79
N ALA A 55 -1.40 -9.90 9.52
CA ALA A 55 -0.19 -9.72 8.72
C ALA A 55 0.17 -8.24 8.56
N ILE A 56 -0.84 -7.41 8.29
CA ILE A 56 -0.69 -5.95 8.17
C ILE A 56 -0.21 -5.36 9.49
N TRP A 57 -0.88 -5.68 10.60
CA TRP A 57 -0.53 -5.17 11.91
C TRP A 57 0.89 -5.59 12.32
N ASN A 58 1.22 -6.88 12.14
CA ASN A 58 2.55 -7.40 12.47
C ASN A 58 3.64 -6.70 11.63
N PHE A 59 3.42 -6.54 10.32
CA PHE A 59 4.34 -5.80 9.45
C PHE A 59 4.57 -4.36 9.94
N LEU A 60 3.49 -3.61 10.18
CA LEU A 60 3.58 -2.21 10.63
C LEU A 60 4.24 -2.07 12.02
N LYS A 61 4.20 -3.11 12.85
CA LYS A 61 4.82 -3.11 14.18
C LYS A 61 6.29 -3.49 14.17
N THR A 62 6.74 -4.29 13.21
CA THR A 62 8.09 -4.88 13.24
C THR A 62 9.00 -4.39 12.11
N ALA A 63 8.44 -3.88 11.01
CA ALA A 63 9.23 -3.36 9.91
C ALA A 63 9.72 -1.94 10.19
N GLU A 64 10.89 -1.59 9.66
CA GLU A 64 11.33 -0.21 9.52
C GLU A 64 10.56 0.43 8.36
N LEU A 65 9.81 1.49 8.66
CA LEU A 65 8.98 2.19 7.69
C LEU A 65 9.70 3.43 7.18
N ASP A 66 9.67 3.62 5.86
CA ASP A 66 10.21 4.79 5.18
C ASP A 66 9.10 5.85 5.07
N GLU A 67 9.37 7.04 5.59
CA GLU A 67 8.43 8.17 5.60
C GLU A 67 8.13 8.68 4.17
N ASP A 68 9.02 8.43 3.21
CA ASP A 68 8.85 8.79 1.79
C ASP A 68 8.37 7.59 0.94
N CYS A 69 7.68 6.62 1.57
CA CYS A 69 7.13 5.45 0.89
C CYS A 69 5.65 5.16 1.23
N TRP A 70 4.85 4.91 0.20
CA TRP A 70 3.52 4.32 0.38
C TRP A 70 3.59 2.81 0.55
N TYR A 71 2.82 2.28 1.51
CA TYR A 71 2.70 0.85 1.76
C TYR A 71 1.28 0.36 1.43
N GLY A 72 1.17 -0.59 0.50
CA GLY A 72 -0.09 -1.22 0.12
C GLY A 72 -0.13 -2.68 0.55
N PHE A 73 -1.31 -3.19 0.88
CA PHE A 73 -1.51 -4.59 1.27
C PHE A 73 -2.71 -5.17 0.53
N LEU A 74 -2.50 -6.26 -0.20
CA LEU A 74 -3.47 -6.86 -1.08
C LEU A 74 -3.69 -8.33 -0.72
N SER A 75 -4.93 -8.79 -0.91
CA SER A 75 -5.30 -10.20 -0.78
C SER A 75 -4.70 -11.04 -1.91
N PRO A 76 -4.46 -12.36 -1.73
CA PRO A 76 -4.04 -13.22 -2.84
C PRO A 76 -5.08 -13.21 -3.98
N LYS A 77 -6.36 -13.01 -3.65
CA LYS A 77 -7.47 -12.92 -4.61
C LYS A 77 -7.67 -11.54 -5.24
N PHE A 78 -6.72 -10.61 -5.10
CA PHE A 78 -6.88 -9.23 -5.60
C PHE A 78 -7.18 -9.20 -7.11
N ARG A 79 -6.43 -9.95 -7.91
CA ARG A 79 -6.64 -10.02 -9.37
C ARG A 79 -7.99 -10.64 -9.72
N GLU A 80 -8.41 -11.69 -9.03
CA GLU A 80 -9.72 -12.32 -9.22
C GLU A 80 -10.86 -11.33 -8.97
N LYS A 81 -10.74 -10.51 -7.90
CA LYS A 81 -11.77 -9.56 -7.48
C LYS A 81 -11.84 -8.29 -8.33
N THR A 82 -10.71 -7.86 -8.89
CA THR A 82 -10.60 -6.52 -9.51
C THR A 82 -10.28 -6.56 -11.00
N GLY A 83 -9.77 -7.70 -11.50
CA GLY A 83 -9.19 -7.81 -12.84
C GLY A 83 -7.84 -7.10 -13.01
N LEU A 84 -7.31 -6.46 -11.95
CA LEU A 84 -6.07 -5.69 -12.00
C LEU A 84 -4.84 -6.55 -11.69
N SER A 85 -3.73 -6.25 -12.38
CA SER A 85 -2.39 -6.77 -12.12
C SER A 85 -1.46 -5.67 -11.60
N SER A 86 -0.23 -6.03 -11.22
CA SER A 86 0.76 -5.11 -10.67
C SER A 86 0.99 -3.80 -11.48
N PRO A 87 1.03 -3.79 -12.83
CA PRO A 87 1.13 -2.53 -13.57
C PRO A 87 -0.13 -1.64 -13.41
N GLY A 88 -1.31 -2.25 -13.38
CA GLY A 88 -2.58 -1.53 -13.25
C GLY A 88 -2.78 -0.91 -11.86
N SER A 89 -2.35 -1.60 -10.80
CA SER A 89 -2.50 -1.12 -9.41
C SER A 89 -1.55 0.03 -9.05
N MET A 90 -0.31 0.03 -9.57
CA MET A 90 0.66 1.11 -9.27
C MET A 90 0.24 2.48 -9.83
N THR A 91 -0.71 2.49 -10.77
CA THR A 91 -1.27 3.73 -11.32
C THR A 91 -2.25 4.40 -10.36
N PHE A 92 -3.00 3.63 -9.55
CA PHE A 92 -4.02 4.17 -8.63
C PHE A 92 -3.43 4.88 -7.40
N ALA A 93 -2.26 4.46 -6.94
CA ALA A 93 -1.60 5.04 -5.77
C ALA A 93 -1.13 6.49 -5.97
N LYS A 94 -1.08 6.99 -7.21
CA LYS A 94 -0.72 8.38 -7.49
C LYS A 94 -1.87 9.39 -7.26
N GLY A 95 -3.11 8.92 -7.09
CA GLY A 95 -4.29 9.78 -7.08
C GLY A 95 -4.48 10.51 -8.43
N PRO A 96 -5.63 11.19 -8.66
CA PRO A 96 -5.67 12.18 -9.72
C PRO A 96 -4.67 13.29 -9.39
N GLU A 97 -3.84 13.70 -10.36
CA GLU A 97 -3.13 14.97 -10.25
C GLU A 97 -4.17 16.04 -9.94
N ALA A 98 -3.95 16.82 -8.87
CA ALA A 98 -4.88 17.85 -8.45
C ALA A 98 -5.00 18.89 -9.59
N GLU A 99 -5.96 18.69 -10.49
CA GLU A 99 -6.27 19.67 -11.52
C GLU A 99 -6.94 20.86 -10.83
N VAL A 100 -6.13 21.86 -10.51
CA VAL A 100 -6.60 23.15 -10.02
C VAL A 100 -7.43 23.78 -11.12
N ARG A 101 -8.74 23.55 -11.09
CA ARG A 101 -9.70 24.30 -11.90
C ARG A 101 -9.61 25.76 -11.50
N LYS A 102 -8.88 26.55 -12.29
CA LYS A 102 -8.97 28.00 -12.24
C LYS A 102 -10.40 28.39 -12.65
N LYS A 103 -11.16 28.92 -11.70
CA LYS A 103 -12.40 29.67 -11.98
C LYS A 103 -12.04 31.07 -12.44
#